data_AF-M2T7H4-F1
#
_entry.id   AF-M2T7H4-F1
#
_cell.length_a   1.000
_cell.length_b   1.000
_cell.length_c   1.000
_cell.angle_alpha   90.00
_cell.angle_beta   90.00
_cell.angle_gamma   90.00
#
_symmetry.space_group_name_H-M   'P 1'
#
loop_
_entity.id
_entity.type
_entity.pdbx_description
1 polymer ?
#
loop_
_entity_poly.entity_id
_entity_poly.type
_entity_poly.pdbx_seq_one_letter_code
_entity_poly.pdbx_strand_id
1 'polypeptide(L)'
;MQIVTEGALRLAGYAAVFDVPDRGRDVVRRGAFAGVRAEGVPLLWQHGAERPVGRLVHAEEDARGLRIVAELARRSRGAAEAAALVRAGALSGLSFGYRTRRARRDRARGLRELLDLELVEVSLVTFPMQPLARVIGLFGEEEQ
;
A
#
# COMPACT_ATOMS: atom_id res chain seq x y z
N MET A 1 -12.52 10.98 -15.61
CA MET A 1 -11.50 10.91 -16.68
C MET A 1 -10.30 10.14 -16.15
N GLN A 2 -10.17 8.85 -16.48
CA GLN A 2 -8.96 8.08 -16.17
C GLN A 2 -7.95 8.40 -17.26
N ILE A 3 -6.94 9.21 -16.94
CA ILE A 3 -5.78 9.36 -17.81
C ILE A 3 -4.93 8.10 -17.59
N VAL A 4 -5.03 7.16 -18.52
CA VAL A 4 -4.10 6.02 -18.61
C VAL A 4 -2.97 6.48 -19.53
N THR A 5 -1.83 6.81 -18.95
CA THR A 5 -0.63 7.17 -19.72
C THR A 5 0.19 5.93 -20.02
N GLU A 6 0.46 5.67 -21.29
CA GLU A 6 1.56 4.79 -21.72
C GLU A 6 2.89 5.29 -21.14
N GLY A 7 3.81 4.36 -20.84
CA GLY A 7 5.15 4.68 -20.32
C GLY A 7 5.22 5.09 -18.84
N ALA A 8 4.17 4.89 -18.03
CA ALA A 8 4.23 5.26 -16.61
C ALA A 8 4.93 4.19 -15.75
N LEU A 9 5.87 4.62 -14.90
CA LEU A 9 6.52 3.76 -13.92
C LEU A 9 5.52 3.33 -12.83
N ARG A 10 5.48 2.03 -12.56
CA ARG A 10 4.54 1.41 -11.62
C ARG A 10 5.24 0.50 -10.64
N LEU A 11 4.70 0.43 -9.44
CA LEU A 11 5.09 -0.56 -8.45
C LEU A 11 3.92 -1.49 -8.14
N ALA A 12 4.22 -2.74 -7.83
CA ALA A 12 3.27 -3.70 -7.29
C ALA A 12 3.77 -4.23 -5.95
N GLY A 13 2.84 -4.65 -5.10
CA GLY A 13 3.16 -5.19 -3.79
C GLY A 13 1.93 -5.58 -2.99
N TYR A 14 2.19 -5.97 -1.76
CA TYR A 14 1.15 -6.22 -0.76
C TYR A 14 1.16 -5.08 0.25
N ALA A 15 0.08 -4.30 0.30
CA ALA A 15 -0.08 -3.24 1.29
C ALA A 15 -0.49 -3.80 2.66
N ALA A 16 -1.24 -4.90 2.67
CA ALA A 16 -1.61 -5.65 3.86
C ALA A 16 -1.39 -7.14 3.62
N VAL A 17 -1.10 -7.89 4.69
CA VAL A 17 -1.02 -9.35 4.68
C VAL A 17 -2.02 -9.89 5.69
N PHE A 18 -2.79 -10.88 5.28
CA PHE A 18 -3.87 -11.42 6.11
C PHE A 18 -3.37 -12.40 7.15
N ASP A 19 -4.09 -12.44 8.27
CA ASP A 19 -3.97 -13.46 9.30
C ASP A 19 -2.58 -13.52 9.99
N VAL A 20 -1.76 -12.48 9.83
CA VAL A 20 -0.46 -12.30 10.48
C VAL A 20 -0.49 -11.05 11.35
N PRO A 21 -0.15 -11.14 12.64
CA PRO A 21 -0.02 -9.97 13.50
C PRO A 21 1.05 -9.01 12.98
N ASP A 22 0.73 -7.72 12.96
CA ASP A 22 1.71 -6.66 12.75
C ASP A 22 2.43 -6.30 14.06
N ARG A 23 3.36 -5.33 14.00
CA ARG A 23 4.10 -4.84 15.17
C ARG A 23 3.20 -4.17 16.22
N GLY A 24 2.03 -3.68 15.82
CA GLY A 24 1.01 -3.09 16.68
C GLY A 24 0.01 -4.10 17.26
N ARG A 25 0.19 -5.41 16.99
CA ARG A 25 -0.72 -6.50 17.38
C ARG A 25 -2.08 -6.46 16.67
N ASP A 26 -2.17 -5.75 15.56
CA ASP A 26 -3.33 -5.82 14.67
C ASP A 26 -3.19 -6.99 13.70
N VAL A 27 -4.30 -7.65 13.39
CA VAL A 27 -4.40 -8.72 12.39
C VAL A 27 -5.46 -8.33 11.38
N VAL A 28 -5.07 -8.09 10.14
CA VAL A 28 -6.04 -7.90 9.05
C VAL A 28 -6.62 -9.26 8.67
N ARG A 29 -7.95 -9.38 8.67
CA ARG A 29 -8.62 -10.60 8.24
C ARG A 29 -9.01 -10.50 6.76
N ARG A 30 -9.10 -11.65 6.09
CA ARG A 30 -9.68 -11.74 4.73
C ARG A 30 -11.08 -11.14 4.71
N GLY A 31 -11.42 -10.42 3.65
CA GLY A 31 -12.68 -9.69 3.55
C GLY A 31 -12.66 -8.34 4.26
N ALA A 32 -11.58 -7.97 4.96
CA ALA A 32 -11.48 -6.66 5.58
C ALA A 32 -11.48 -5.52 4.56
N PHE A 33 -11.07 -5.77 3.32
CA PHE A 33 -11.12 -4.83 2.21
C PHE A 33 -12.15 -5.25 1.15
N ALA A 34 -13.20 -5.98 1.53
CA ALA A 34 -14.26 -6.36 0.60
C ALA A 34 -14.86 -5.11 -0.09
N GLY A 35 -14.84 -5.09 -1.43
CA GLY A 35 -15.31 -3.96 -2.22
C GLY A 35 -14.34 -2.76 -2.28
N VAL A 36 -13.05 -2.96 -1.94
CA VAL A 36 -12.02 -1.91 -2.09
C VAL A 36 -11.98 -1.37 -3.51
N ARG A 37 -11.72 -0.06 -3.61
CA ARG A 37 -11.59 0.66 -4.86
C ARG A 37 -10.23 1.33 -4.89
N ALA A 38 -9.54 1.25 -6.04
CA ALA A 38 -8.26 1.91 -6.23
C ALA A 38 -8.44 3.42 -6.50
N GLU A 39 -9.58 3.81 -7.06
CA GLU A 39 -9.81 5.19 -7.48
C GLU A 39 -9.75 6.16 -6.29
N GLY A 40 -8.96 7.22 -6.44
CA GLY A 40 -8.84 8.25 -5.41
C GLY A 40 -7.92 7.89 -4.25
N VAL A 41 -7.36 6.67 -4.19
CA VAL A 41 -6.40 6.28 -3.15
C VAL A 41 -4.99 6.73 -3.56
N PRO A 42 -4.38 7.69 -2.85
CA PRO A 42 -3.04 8.16 -3.17
C PRO A 42 -1.98 7.15 -2.75
N LEU A 43 -0.86 7.17 -3.47
CA LEU A 43 0.39 6.59 -2.98
C LEU A 43 1.21 7.73 -2.35
N LEU A 44 1.47 7.63 -1.05
CA LEU A 44 2.20 8.65 -0.29
C LEU A 44 3.62 8.20 0.06
N TRP A 45 4.41 9.17 0.51
CA TRP A 45 5.72 8.95 1.12
C TRP A 45 5.61 9.06 2.65
N GLN A 46 5.93 7.98 3.38
CA GLN A 46 6.02 7.98 4.85
C GLN A 46 4.76 8.53 5.54
N HIS A 47 3.57 8.23 5.01
CA HIS A 47 2.28 8.75 5.49
C HIS A 47 2.12 10.28 5.44
N GLY A 48 3.03 11.00 4.76
CA GLY A 48 2.91 12.45 4.56
C GLY A 48 1.82 12.79 3.55
N ALA A 49 0.68 13.31 4.04
CA ALA A 49 -0.43 13.74 3.18
C ALA A 49 -0.04 14.86 2.20
N GLU A 50 1.00 15.62 2.54
CA GLU A 50 1.63 16.65 1.72
C GLU A 50 2.63 16.09 0.69
N ARG A 51 2.89 14.77 0.70
CA ARG A 51 3.90 14.10 -0.16
C ARG A 51 3.30 12.94 -0.96
N PRO A 52 2.30 13.19 -1.83
CA PRO A 52 1.88 12.19 -2.81
C PRO A 52 3.00 11.93 -3.82
N VAL A 53 3.34 10.66 -3.99
CA VAL A 53 4.32 10.18 -4.98
C VAL A 53 3.66 9.38 -6.11
N GLY A 54 2.35 9.18 -6.05
CA GLY A 54 1.59 8.47 -7.07
C GLY A 54 0.14 8.25 -6.69
N ARG A 55 -0.50 7.31 -7.37
CA ARG A 55 -1.87 6.85 -7.05
C ARG A 55 -2.01 5.36 -7.28
N LEU A 56 -2.91 4.72 -6.57
CA LEU A 56 -3.28 3.35 -6.88
C LEU A 56 -4.03 3.31 -8.22
N VAL A 57 -3.72 2.29 -9.02
CA VAL A 57 -4.43 1.95 -10.25
C VAL A 57 -5.09 0.58 -10.17
N HIS A 58 -4.74 -0.21 -9.16
CA HIS A 58 -5.36 -1.49 -8.84
C HIS A 58 -5.25 -1.78 -7.34
N ALA A 59 -6.31 -2.35 -6.78
CA ALA A 59 -6.38 -2.84 -5.41
C ALA A 59 -7.34 -4.03 -5.37
N GLU A 60 -6.89 -5.17 -4.85
CA GLU A 60 -7.69 -6.39 -4.80
C GLU A 60 -7.22 -7.27 -3.64
N GLU A 61 -8.15 -7.95 -2.97
CA GLU A 61 -7.79 -9.00 -2.02
C GLU A 61 -7.52 -10.31 -2.76
N ASP A 62 -6.46 -11.01 -2.35
CA ASP A 62 -6.19 -12.37 -2.80
C ASP A 62 -5.99 -13.33 -1.62
N ALA A 63 -5.48 -14.53 -1.92
CA ALA A 63 -5.22 -15.54 -0.92
C ALA A 63 -4.15 -15.12 0.12
N ARG A 64 -3.35 -14.07 -0.11
CA ARG A 64 -2.29 -13.62 0.79
C ARG A 64 -2.64 -12.32 1.50
N GLY A 65 -3.26 -11.36 0.81
CA GLY A 65 -3.40 -10.02 1.34
C GLY A 65 -4.10 -9.06 0.41
N LEU A 66 -3.93 -7.76 0.69
CA LEU A 66 -4.35 -6.69 -0.21
C LEU A 66 -3.22 -6.43 -1.22
N ARG A 67 -3.38 -6.96 -2.43
CA ARG A 67 -2.48 -6.74 -3.56
C ARG A 67 -2.81 -5.41 -4.22
N ILE A 68 -1.78 -4.61 -4.47
CA ILE A 68 -1.92 -3.29 -5.10
C ILE A 68 -1.01 -3.14 -6.31
N VAL A 69 -1.41 -2.26 -7.22
CA VAL A 69 -0.52 -1.63 -8.20
C VAL A 69 -0.70 -0.13 -8.07
N ALA A 70 0.41 0.59 -7.98
CA ALA A 70 0.42 2.05 -7.96
C ALA A 70 1.25 2.60 -9.10
N GLU A 71 0.75 3.66 -9.71
CA GLU A 71 1.44 4.44 -10.73
C GLU A 71 2.12 5.64 -10.06
N LEU A 72 3.42 5.78 -10.29
CA LEU A 72 4.21 6.90 -9.77
C LEU A 72 3.93 8.17 -10.56
N ALA A 73 3.90 9.30 -9.84
CA ALA A 73 3.62 10.61 -10.43
C ALA A 73 4.75 11.02 -11.36
N ARG A 74 4.43 11.23 -12.65
CA ARG A 74 5.41 11.68 -13.66
C ARG A 74 5.97 13.05 -13.28
N ARG A 75 7.28 13.25 -13.53
CA ARG A 75 8.00 14.51 -13.28
C ARG A 75 7.98 15.00 -11.82
N SER A 76 7.49 14.19 -10.87
CA SER A 76 7.59 14.49 -9.45
C SER A 76 8.97 14.08 -8.94
N ARG A 77 9.71 15.03 -8.34
CA ARG A 77 11.00 14.74 -7.72
C ARG A 77 10.89 13.67 -6.63
N GLY A 78 9.83 13.73 -5.83
CA GLY A 78 9.58 12.73 -4.77
C GLY A 78 9.28 11.34 -5.33
N ALA A 79 8.57 11.26 -6.46
CA ALA A 79 8.30 9.98 -7.12
C ALA A 79 9.57 9.40 -7.76
N ALA A 80 10.43 10.23 -8.36
CA ALA A 80 11.71 9.83 -8.91
C ALA A 80 12.67 9.33 -7.81
N GLU A 81 12.74 10.03 -6.68
CA GLU A 81 13.50 9.59 -5.51
C GLU A 81 12.98 8.25 -4.97
N ALA A 82 11.66 8.11 -4.86
CA ALA A 82 11.03 6.85 -4.44
C ALA A 82 11.39 5.68 -5.36
N ALA A 83 11.30 5.88 -6.68
CA ALA A 83 11.68 4.88 -7.67
C ALA A 83 13.15 4.48 -7.53
N ALA A 84 14.06 5.45 -7.41
CA ALA A 84 15.48 5.22 -7.27
C ALA A 84 15.80 4.39 -6.01
N LEU A 85 15.19 4.74 -4.87
CA LEU A 85 15.39 4.01 -3.61
C LEU A 85 14.81 2.59 -3.65
N VAL A 86 13.68 2.39 -4.33
CA VAL A 86 13.11 1.06 -4.57
C VAL A 86 14.01 0.22 -5.46
N ARG A 87 14.51 0.76 -6.58
CA ARG A 87 15.45 0.04 -7.46
C ARG A 87 16.76 -0.33 -6.75
N ALA A 88 17.26 0.56 -5.90
CA ALA A 88 18.47 0.31 -5.11
C ALA A 88 18.26 -0.71 -3.98
N GLY A 89 17.02 -1.16 -3.71
CA GLY A 89 16.70 -2.03 -2.59
C GLY A 89 16.75 -1.35 -1.22
N ALA A 90 17.01 -0.04 -1.18
CA ALA A 90 17.05 0.76 0.05
C ALA A 90 15.66 1.01 0.64
N LEU A 91 14.61 0.90 -0.19
CA LEU A 91 13.22 1.06 0.23
C LEU A 91 12.34 0.00 -0.41
N SER A 92 11.59 -0.74 0.41
CA SER A 92 10.64 -1.75 -0.09
C SER A 92 9.39 -1.89 0.76
N GLY A 93 9.27 -1.15 1.87
CA GLY A 93 8.14 -1.25 2.77
C GLY A 93 6.88 -0.62 2.17
N LEU A 94 5.75 -1.29 2.37
CA LEU A 94 4.43 -0.72 2.14
C LEU A 94 3.67 -0.64 3.47
N SER A 95 2.89 0.41 3.63
CA SER A 95 1.94 0.58 4.72
C SER A 95 0.65 1.18 4.17
N PHE A 96 -0.39 1.24 4.98
CA PHE A 96 -1.67 1.80 4.57
C PHE A 96 -2.34 2.53 5.71
N GLY A 97 -3.03 3.60 5.35
CA GLY A 97 -3.90 4.38 6.20
C GLY A 97 -5.34 3.95 5.95
N TYR A 98 -6.12 3.85 7.02
CA TYR A 98 -7.46 3.27 6.94
C TYR A 98 -8.41 3.86 7.98
N ARG A 99 -9.72 3.71 7.72
CA ARG A 99 -10.76 3.86 8.74
C ARG A 99 -11.28 2.48 9.13
N THR A 100 -11.36 2.21 10.43
CA THR A 100 -11.94 0.96 10.92
C THR A 100 -13.45 1.06 10.91
N ARG A 101 -14.13 0.20 10.15
CA ARG A 101 -15.59 0.06 10.18
C ARG A 101 -16.02 -1.05 11.14
N ARG A 102 -15.27 -2.15 11.19
CA ARG A 102 -15.51 -3.27 12.12
C ARG A 102 -14.19 -3.91 12.55
N ALA A 103 -14.06 -4.15 13.84
CA ALA A 103 -12.93 -4.87 14.43
C ALA A 103 -13.39 -5.67 15.65
N ARG A 104 -12.59 -6.67 16.04
CA ARG A 104 -12.81 -7.50 17.23
C ARG A 104 -11.53 -7.57 18.04
N ARG A 105 -11.63 -7.55 19.37
CA ARG A 105 -10.50 -7.80 20.26
C ARG A 105 -10.45 -9.28 20.62
N ASP A 106 -9.32 -9.93 20.35
CA ASP A 106 -8.99 -11.25 20.89
C ASP A 106 -8.18 -11.02 22.17
N ARG A 107 -8.87 -11.02 23.32
CA ARG A 107 -8.25 -10.79 24.62
C ARG A 107 -7.31 -11.92 25.02
N ALA A 108 -7.60 -13.16 24.63
CA ALA A 108 -6.78 -14.31 24.98
C ALA A 108 -5.40 -14.24 24.32
N ARG A 109 -5.32 -13.73 23.08
CA ARG A 109 -4.06 -13.57 22.35
C ARG A 109 -3.47 -12.16 22.43
N GLY A 110 -4.18 -11.20 23.02
CA GLY A 110 -3.78 -9.80 23.03
C GLY A 110 -3.65 -9.23 21.61
N LEU A 111 -4.63 -9.53 20.75
CA LEU A 111 -4.67 -9.10 19.35
C LEU A 111 -5.93 -8.27 19.09
N ARG A 112 -5.88 -7.42 18.06
CA ARG A 112 -7.06 -6.77 17.47
C ARG A 112 -7.21 -7.22 16.02
N GLU A 113 -8.30 -7.91 15.75
CA GLU A 113 -8.64 -8.37 14.41
C GLU A 113 -9.44 -7.29 13.67
N LEU A 114 -8.93 -6.85 12.53
CA LEU A 114 -9.57 -5.89 11.64
C LEU A 114 -10.42 -6.67 10.63
N LEU A 115 -11.73 -6.43 10.64
CA LEU A 115 -12.73 -7.23 9.93
C LEU A 115 -13.40 -6.47 8.77
N ASP A 116 -13.32 -5.14 8.78
CA ASP A 116 -13.89 -4.25 7.77
C ASP A 116 -13.19 -2.89 7.86
N LEU A 117 -12.51 -2.52 6.78
CA LEU A 117 -11.63 -1.37 6.68
C LEU A 117 -11.97 -0.59 5.41
N GLU A 118 -11.98 0.73 5.54
CA GLU A 118 -11.93 1.63 4.40
C GLU A 118 -10.48 2.02 4.14
N LEU A 119 -9.96 1.70 2.95
CA LEU A 119 -8.63 2.13 2.54
C LEU A 119 -8.64 3.63 2.24
N VAL A 120 -7.76 4.39 2.89
CA VAL A 120 -7.63 5.84 2.72
C VAL A 120 -6.40 6.19 1.88
N GLU A 121 -5.27 5.55 2.15
CA GLU A 121 -4.01 5.76 1.43
C GLU A 121 -3.12 4.51 1.52
N VAL A 122 -2.16 4.42 0.61
CA VAL A 122 -1.03 3.49 0.73
C VAL A 122 0.25 4.30 0.71
N SER A 123 1.23 3.92 1.52
CA SER A 123 2.50 4.64 1.64
C SER A 123 3.68 3.73 1.34
N LEU A 124 4.67 4.27 0.64
CA LEU A 124 6.03 3.76 0.70
C LEU A 124 6.66 4.17 2.03
N VAL A 125 7.18 3.19 2.77
CA VAL A 125 7.72 3.41 4.12
C VAL A 125 9.04 2.67 4.33
N THR A 126 9.91 3.25 5.15
CA THR A 126 11.17 2.56 5.52
C THR A 126 10.88 1.36 6.42
N PHE A 127 9.96 1.53 7.38
CA PHE A 127 9.65 0.53 8.39
C PHE A 127 8.14 0.29 8.46
N PRO A 128 7.62 -0.70 7.74
CA PRO A 128 6.20 -1.01 7.80
C PRO A 128 5.83 -1.59 9.17
N MET A 129 4.59 -1.35 9.62
CA MET A 129 4.04 -2.02 10.80
C MET A 129 3.91 -3.52 10.54
N GLN A 130 3.49 -3.92 9.33
CA GLN A 130 3.46 -5.30 8.87
C GLN A 130 4.76 -5.62 8.10
N PRO A 131 5.72 -6.40 8.65
CA PRO A 131 7.02 -6.64 8.03
C PRO A 131 6.96 -7.30 6.63
N LEU A 132 5.88 -8.04 6.36
CA LEU A 132 5.63 -8.73 5.09
C LEU A 132 4.96 -7.85 4.02
N ALA A 133 4.53 -6.64 4.37
CA ALA A 133 3.96 -5.67 3.45
C ALA A 133 5.10 -5.00 2.66
N ARG A 134 5.28 -5.45 1.42
CA ARG A 134 6.44 -5.12 0.60
C ARG A 134 6.07 -4.84 -0.85
N VAL A 135 6.84 -3.93 -1.46
CA VAL A 135 6.98 -3.86 -2.91
C VAL A 135 7.61 -5.16 -3.39
N ILE A 136 7.04 -5.76 -4.42
CA ILE A 136 7.51 -7.01 -5.04
C ILE A 136 8.01 -6.82 -6.47
N GLY A 137 7.70 -5.67 -7.08
CA GLY A 137 8.14 -5.36 -8.43
C GLY A 137 7.99 -3.87 -8.73
N LEU A 138 8.89 -3.38 -9.59
CA LEU A 138 8.86 -2.07 -10.20
C LEU A 138 8.99 -2.28 -11.71
N PHE A 139 8.09 -1.70 -12.50
CA PHE A 139 7.98 -1.94 -13.94
C PHE A 139 7.50 -0.71 -14.71
N GLY A 140 7.80 -0.66 -16.01
CA GLY A 140 7.61 0.51 -16.86
C GLY A 140 8.92 1.26 -17.09
N GLU A 141 8.89 2.23 -18.00
CA GLU A 141 10.06 3.03 -18.38
C GLU A 141 10.02 4.40 -17.70
N GLU A 142 11.20 4.92 -17.34
CA GLU A 142 11.34 6.34 -17.02
C GLU A 142 11.58 7.08 -18.34
N GLU A 143 10.65 7.92 -18.76
CA GLU A 143 10.97 8.92 -19.78
C GLU A 143 12.07 9.82 -19.22
N GLN A 144 13.23 9.77 -19.88
CA GLN A 144 14.40 10.61 -19.63
C GLN A 144 14.11 12.08 -19.92
#